data_AF-A0A7C4X154-F1
#
_entry.id   AF-A0A7C4X154-F1
#
_cell.length_a   1.000
_cell.length_b   1.000
_cell.length_c   1.000
_cell.angle_alpha   90.00
_cell.angle_beta   90.00
_cell.angle_gamma   90.00
#
_symmetry.space_group_name_H-M   'P 1'
#
loop_
_entity.id
_entity.type
_entity.pdbx_description
1 polymer ?
#
loop_
_entity_poly.entity_id
_entity_poly.type
_entity_poly.pdbx_seq_one_letter_code
_entity_poly.pdbx_strand_id
1 'polypeptide(L)'
;MDRTTIRQILSNFTVGIGGAGGLGSNCAVALARSNIGTIIIADFDTVSEANLDRQYFFLHQVGKPKVFALQETIQSINPDVQVCPHSLRVTRENIVQLFSACDIIIEAFDSAETKLMFLETCMQLFPDKPLITASGLAGYGGSCAIQVRASGNLIIIGDE
;
A
#
# COMPACT_ATOMS: atom_id res chain seq x y z
N MET A 1 -14.52 1.57 23.04
CA MET A 1 -13.33 2.41 22.79
C MET A 1 -13.81 3.64 22.04
N ASP A 2 -13.46 4.86 22.45
CA ASP A 2 -13.94 6.06 21.75
C ASP A 2 -13.15 6.31 20.44
N ARG A 3 -13.70 7.14 19.55
CA ARG A 3 -13.10 7.48 18.25
C ARG A 3 -11.71 8.12 18.39
N THR A 4 -11.53 8.99 19.38
CA THR A 4 -10.28 9.72 19.64
C THR A 4 -9.17 8.77 20.07
N THR A 5 -9.48 7.79 20.90
CA THR A 5 -8.59 6.74 21.37
C THR A 5 -8.10 5.89 20.19
N ILE A 6 -8.99 5.48 19.30
CA ILE A 6 -8.62 4.71 18.09
C ILE A 6 -7.66 5.53 17.21
N ARG A 7 -7.98 6.81 16.96
CA ARG A 7 -7.12 7.70 16.16
C ARG A 7 -5.72 7.86 16.77
N GLN A 8 -5.63 7.99 18.09
CA GLN A 8 -4.36 8.13 18.80
C GLN A 8 -3.52 6.85 18.77
N ILE A 9 -4.17 5.68 18.78
CA ILE A 9 -3.46 4.40 18.65
C ILE A 9 -2.91 4.29 17.22
N LEU A 10 -3.75 4.51 16.21
CA LEU A 10 -3.37 4.35 14.80
C LEU A 10 -2.31 5.36 14.35
N SER A 11 -2.27 6.56 14.94
CA SER A 11 -1.26 7.57 14.62
C SER A 11 0.17 7.15 14.98
N ASN A 12 0.36 6.09 15.78
CA ASN A 12 1.70 5.59 16.13
C ASN A 12 2.24 4.57 15.12
N PHE A 13 1.42 4.13 14.16
CA PHE A 13 1.82 3.09 13.21
C PHE A 13 2.32 3.67 11.90
N THR A 14 3.31 2.98 11.32
CA THR A 14 3.88 3.23 10.00
C THR A 14 3.55 2.06 9.07
N VAL A 15 2.88 2.35 7.96
CA VAL A 15 2.53 1.34 6.95
C VAL A 15 3.34 1.55 5.69
N GLY A 16 4.03 0.51 5.24
CA GLY A 16 4.71 0.47 3.96
C GLY A 16 3.82 -0.09 2.87
N ILE A 17 3.81 0.53 1.70
CA ILE A 17 3.04 0.08 0.53
C ILE A 17 3.99 -0.02 -0.67
N GLY A 18 4.19 -1.24 -1.18
CA GLY A 18 4.90 -1.51 -2.42
C GLY A 18 3.93 -1.48 -3.60
N GLY A 19 3.94 -0.40 -4.37
CA GLY A 19 3.01 -0.15 -5.46
C GLY A 19 1.94 0.91 -5.12
N ALA A 20 1.65 1.79 -6.07
CA ALA A 20 0.67 2.88 -5.99
C ALA A 20 -0.45 2.72 -7.03
N GLY A 21 -0.68 1.50 -7.51
CA GLY A 21 -1.74 1.15 -8.45
C GLY A 21 -3.13 1.10 -7.81
N GLY A 22 -4.02 0.24 -8.35
CA GLY A 22 -5.38 0.06 -7.84
C GLY A 22 -5.41 -0.28 -6.35
N LEU A 23 -4.72 -1.35 -5.96
CA LEU A 23 -4.67 -1.77 -4.57
C LEU A 23 -3.96 -0.76 -3.68
N GLY A 24 -2.74 -0.36 -4.05
CA GLY A 24 -1.91 0.52 -3.25
C GLY A 24 -2.55 1.88 -2.97
N SER A 25 -3.10 2.53 -4.00
CA SER A 25 -3.78 3.82 -3.83
C SER A 25 -5.05 3.70 -2.97
N ASN A 26 -5.82 2.62 -3.13
CA ASN A 26 -7.01 2.38 -2.30
C ASN A 26 -6.66 2.14 -0.83
N CYS A 27 -5.65 1.30 -0.57
CA CYS A 27 -5.15 1.07 0.78
C CYS A 27 -4.65 2.37 1.42
N ALA A 28 -3.85 3.16 0.71
CA ALA A 28 -3.29 4.40 1.23
C ALA A 28 -4.37 5.41 1.63
N VAL A 29 -5.40 5.59 0.79
CA VAL A 29 -6.53 6.48 1.08
C VAL A 29 -7.36 5.97 2.26
N ALA A 30 -7.63 4.67 2.34
CA ALA A 30 -8.37 4.09 3.46
C ALA A 30 -7.61 4.25 4.80
N LEU A 31 -6.29 4.04 4.78
CA LEU A 31 -5.41 4.23 5.93
C LEU A 31 -5.34 5.71 6.36
N ALA A 32 -5.23 6.63 5.41
CA ALA A 32 -5.22 8.05 5.69
C ALA A 32 -6.52 8.52 6.36
N ARG A 33 -7.67 8.06 5.86
CA ARG A 33 -8.99 8.32 6.47
C ARG A 33 -9.14 7.72 7.86
N SER A 34 -8.40 6.65 8.14
CA SER A 34 -8.35 5.98 9.46
C SER A 34 -7.37 6.64 10.43
N ASN A 35 -6.65 7.69 10.02
CA ASN A 35 -5.65 8.39 10.83
C ASN A 35 -4.42 7.55 11.19
N ILE A 36 -3.91 6.78 10.22
CA ILE A 36 -2.59 6.18 10.36
C ILE A 36 -1.52 7.27 10.52
N GLY A 37 -0.44 6.99 11.25
CA GLY A 37 0.63 7.96 11.47
C GLY A 37 1.39 8.26 10.19
N THR A 38 2.06 7.23 9.67
CA THR A 38 2.96 7.36 8.52
C THR A 38 2.62 6.34 7.44
N ILE A 39 2.64 6.78 6.17
CA ILE A 39 2.54 5.92 4.99
C ILE A 39 3.83 6.08 4.18
N ILE A 40 4.60 5.00 4.06
CA ILE A 40 5.73 4.92 3.14
C ILE A 40 5.21 4.25 1.86
N ILE A 41 5.33 4.91 0.72
CA ILE A 41 4.87 4.34 -0.55
C ILE A 41 5.95 4.39 -1.61
N ALA A 42 6.18 3.27 -2.28
CA ALA A 42 7.16 3.14 -3.35
C ALA A 42 6.51 2.65 -4.65
N ASP A 43 6.66 3.42 -5.72
CA ASP A 43 6.17 3.10 -7.06
C ASP A 43 6.97 3.94 -8.07
N PHE A 44 7.27 3.41 -9.25
CA PHE A 44 8.07 4.08 -10.28
C PHE A 44 7.26 4.65 -11.43
N ASP A 45 5.96 4.36 -11.50
CA ASP A 45 5.09 4.77 -12.57
C ASP A 45 4.63 6.23 -12.44
N THR A 46 4.14 6.72 -13.56
CA THR A 46 3.48 8.01 -13.70
C THR A 46 1.97 7.82 -13.86
N VAL A 47 1.17 8.77 -13.38
CA VAL A 47 -0.28 8.77 -13.55
C VAL A 47 -0.64 8.89 -15.03
N SER A 48 -1.48 7.97 -15.50
CA SER A 48 -2.09 8.00 -16.83
C SER A 48 -3.62 8.13 -16.73
N GLU A 49 -4.27 8.59 -17.80
CA GLU A 49 -5.74 8.69 -17.84
C GLU A 49 -6.43 7.35 -17.57
N ALA A 50 -5.85 6.26 -18.08
CA ALA A 50 -6.35 4.90 -17.87
C ALA A 50 -6.22 4.43 -16.41
N ASN A 51 -5.66 5.21 -15.49
CA ASN A 51 -5.63 4.91 -14.06
C ASN A 51 -6.79 5.55 -13.28
N LEU A 52 -7.42 6.58 -13.83
CA LEU A 52 -8.41 7.41 -13.11
C LEU A 52 -9.71 6.67 -12.79
N ASP A 53 -9.97 5.55 -13.46
CA ASP A 53 -11.16 4.71 -13.31
C ASP A 53 -11.14 3.86 -12.02
N ARG A 54 -9.96 3.55 -11.48
CA ARG A 54 -9.80 2.60 -10.37
C ARG A 54 -8.73 2.96 -9.34
N GLN A 55 -7.96 4.01 -9.58
CA GLN A 55 -6.87 4.47 -8.72
C GLN A 55 -7.21 5.87 -8.20
N TYR A 56 -6.77 6.21 -6.99
CA TYR A 56 -7.06 7.51 -6.37
C TYR A 56 -6.19 8.65 -6.90
N PHE A 57 -6.36 8.96 -8.19
CA PHE A 57 -5.70 10.06 -8.89
C PHE A 57 -6.74 10.97 -9.56
N PHE A 58 -6.36 12.22 -9.79
CA PHE A 58 -7.20 13.21 -10.45
C PHE A 58 -6.65 13.57 -11.84
N LEU A 59 -7.54 14.07 -12.71
CA LEU A 59 -7.19 14.43 -14.09
C LEU A 59 -6.02 15.44 -14.17
N HIS A 60 -5.96 16.42 -13.26
CA HIS A 60 -4.89 17.41 -13.22
C HIS A 60 -3.53 16.84 -12.75
N GLN A 61 -3.48 15.58 -12.32
CA GLN A 61 -2.27 14.88 -11.89
C GLN A 61 -1.70 13.96 -12.96
N VAL A 62 -2.36 13.82 -14.12
CA VAL A 62 -1.83 13.06 -15.26
C VAL A 62 -0.44 13.58 -15.63
N GLY A 63 0.52 12.66 -15.79
CA GLY A 63 1.92 13.00 -16.04
C GLY A 63 2.78 13.20 -14.77
N LYS A 64 2.20 13.21 -13.56
CA LYS A 64 2.95 13.22 -12.30
C LYS A 64 3.33 11.80 -11.86
N PRO A 65 4.48 11.59 -11.19
CA PRO A 65 4.77 10.30 -10.56
C PRO A 65 3.66 9.93 -9.56
N LYS A 66 3.21 8.66 -9.60
CA LYS A 66 2.05 8.19 -8.82
C LYS A 66 2.21 8.47 -7.32
N VAL A 67 3.40 8.25 -6.77
CA VAL A 67 3.65 8.44 -5.33
C VAL A 67 3.45 9.90 -4.88
N PHE A 68 3.83 10.89 -5.70
CA PHE A 68 3.65 12.30 -5.37
C PHE A 68 2.21 12.75 -5.59
N ALA A 69 1.57 12.28 -6.66
CA ALA A 69 0.14 12.53 -6.88
C ALA A 69 -0.70 11.97 -5.72
N LEU A 70 -0.36 10.77 -5.23
CA LEU A 70 -1.05 10.18 -4.09
C LEU A 70 -0.77 10.91 -2.78
N GLN A 71 0.45 11.40 -2.57
CA GLN A 71 0.79 12.24 -1.44
C GLN A 71 -0.09 13.51 -1.41
N GLU A 72 -0.21 14.23 -2.54
CA GLU A 72 -1.08 15.40 -2.64
C GLU A 72 -2.54 15.04 -2.29
N THR A 73 -3.03 13.92 -2.83
CA THR A 73 -4.38 13.41 -2.53
C THR A 73 -4.55 13.11 -1.04
N ILE A 74 -3.62 12.41 -0.40
CA ILE A 74 -3.69 12.06 1.02
C ILE A 74 -3.65 13.32 1.89
N GLN A 75 -2.78 14.29 1.59
CA GLN A 75 -2.69 15.54 2.34
C GLN A 75 -3.99 16.35 2.25
N SER A 76 -4.72 16.28 1.14
CA SER A 76 -6.05 16.89 1.02
C SER A 76 -7.13 16.17 1.85
N ILE A 77 -6.94 14.89 2.15
CA ILE A 77 -7.87 14.06 2.92
C ILE A 77 -7.61 14.18 4.42
N ASN A 78 -6.35 14.05 4.82
CA ASN A 78 -5.93 14.11 6.21
C ASN A 78 -4.49 14.65 6.30
N PRO A 79 -4.30 15.94 6.64
CA PRO A 79 -2.97 16.55 6.73
C PRO A 79 -2.14 16.04 7.92
N ASP A 80 -2.76 15.35 8.88
CA ASP A 80 -2.06 14.77 10.04
C ASP A 80 -1.25 13.51 9.66
N VAL A 81 -1.54 12.89 8.49
CA VAL A 81 -0.86 11.68 8.02
C VAL A 81 0.44 12.08 7.32
N GLN A 82 1.56 11.58 7.81
CA GLN A 82 2.84 11.75 7.13
C GLN A 82 2.94 10.79 5.95
N VAL A 83 3.26 11.30 4.77
CA VAL A 83 3.48 10.48 3.57
C VAL A 83 4.92 10.62 3.11
N CYS A 84 5.60 9.49 2.98
CA CYS A 84 6.97 9.35 2.48
C CYS A 84 6.94 8.71 1.08
N PRO A 85 6.86 9.51 0.00
CA PRO A 85 6.81 9.01 -1.36
C PRO A 85 8.22 8.65 -1.89
N HIS A 86 8.34 7.47 -2.51
CA HIS A 86 9.56 6.99 -3.15
C HIS A 86 9.28 6.67 -4.63
N SER A 87 9.65 7.59 -5.52
CA SER A 87 9.44 7.47 -6.97
C SER A 87 10.56 6.62 -7.60
N LEU A 88 10.59 5.32 -7.28
CA LEU A 88 11.64 4.39 -7.72
C LEU A 88 11.12 2.96 -7.83
N ARG A 89 11.87 2.12 -8.54
CA ARG A 89 11.57 0.70 -8.63
C ARG A 89 12.06 -0.01 -7.36
N VAL A 90 11.17 -0.75 -6.72
CA VAL A 90 11.54 -1.57 -5.57
C VAL A 90 12.39 -2.74 -6.04
N THR A 91 13.52 -2.95 -5.39
CA THR A 91 14.48 -4.02 -5.67
C THR A 91 14.95 -4.65 -4.35
N ARG A 92 15.59 -5.82 -4.42
CA ARG A 92 16.07 -6.52 -3.21
C ARG A 92 17.01 -5.64 -2.37
N GLU A 93 17.78 -4.79 -3.04
CA GLU A 93 18.80 -3.95 -2.43
C GLU A 93 18.21 -2.75 -1.66
N ASN A 94 17.04 -2.25 -2.06
CA ASN A 94 16.43 -1.07 -1.45
C ASN A 94 15.29 -1.38 -0.46
N ILE A 95 14.78 -2.62 -0.43
CA ILE A 95 13.69 -3.03 0.48
C ILE A 95 14.01 -2.73 1.95
N VAL A 96 15.25 -3.00 2.40
CA VAL A 96 15.65 -2.72 3.78
C VAL A 96 15.54 -1.23 4.08
N GLN A 97 16.06 -0.38 3.19
CA GLN A 97 16.04 1.06 3.37
C GLN A 97 14.61 1.61 3.40
N LEU A 98 13.73 1.08 2.55
CA LEU A 98 12.36 1.57 2.40
C LEU A 98 11.43 1.11 3.53
N PHE A 99 11.52 -0.17 3.94
CA PHE A 99 10.48 -0.82 4.74
C PHE A 99 10.92 -1.24 6.14
N SER A 100 12.18 -1.01 6.52
CA SER A 100 12.69 -1.35 7.87
C SER A 100 12.00 -0.58 9.00
N ALA A 101 11.50 0.62 8.75
CA ALA A 101 10.77 1.43 9.74
C ALA A 101 9.27 1.12 9.82
N CYS A 102 8.73 0.29 8.90
CA CYS A 102 7.30 -0.02 8.89
C CYS A 102 6.92 -1.01 9.97
N ASP A 103 5.73 -0.85 10.54
CA ASP A 103 5.09 -1.85 11.41
C ASP A 103 4.35 -2.91 10.59
N ILE A 104 3.77 -2.50 9.46
CA ILE A 104 3.02 -3.35 8.54
C ILE A 104 3.48 -3.06 7.11
N ILE A 105 3.58 -4.10 6.29
CA ILE A 105 3.94 -3.98 4.87
C ILE A 105 2.78 -4.51 4.02
N ILE A 106 2.39 -3.74 3.01
CA ILE A 106 1.37 -4.08 2.02
C ILE A 106 2.05 -4.22 0.66
N GLU A 107 1.90 -5.38 0.05
CA GLU A 107 2.31 -5.67 -1.32
C GLU A 107 1.13 -5.37 -2.26
N ALA A 108 1.39 -4.54 -3.27
CA ALA A 108 0.40 -4.06 -4.23
C ALA A 108 0.99 -3.88 -5.64
N PHE A 109 1.94 -4.74 -6.04
CA PHE A 109 2.53 -4.74 -7.38
C PHE A 109 1.60 -5.42 -8.39
N ASP A 110 1.76 -5.06 -9.66
CA ASP A 110 0.98 -5.60 -10.79
C ASP A 110 1.65 -6.84 -11.42
N SER A 111 2.97 -6.95 -11.33
CA SER A 111 3.75 -8.06 -11.87
C SER A 111 3.94 -9.19 -10.86
N ALA A 112 3.60 -10.41 -11.27
CA ALA A 112 3.85 -11.63 -10.49
C ALA A 112 5.33 -11.80 -10.11
N GLU A 113 6.26 -11.41 -10.98
CA GLU A 113 7.70 -11.49 -10.72
C GLU A 113 8.12 -10.53 -9.60
N THR A 114 7.67 -9.28 -9.67
CA THR A 114 8.03 -8.27 -8.66
C THR A 114 7.38 -8.59 -7.32
N LYS A 115 6.13 -9.08 -7.35
CA LYS A 115 5.41 -9.60 -6.19
C LYS A 115 6.18 -10.73 -5.50
N LEU A 116 6.56 -11.77 -6.22
CA LEU A 116 7.31 -12.90 -5.64
C LEU A 116 8.64 -12.43 -5.05
N MET A 117 9.41 -11.63 -5.80
CA MET A 117 10.66 -11.05 -5.31
C MET A 117 10.46 -10.28 -4.00
N PHE A 118 9.43 -9.43 -3.95
CA PHE A 118 9.15 -8.61 -2.79
C PHE A 118 8.72 -9.44 -1.57
N LEU A 119 7.83 -10.43 -1.78
CA LEU A 119 7.34 -11.32 -0.73
C LEU A 119 8.48 -12.14 -0.12
N GLU A 120 9.27 -12.83 -0.94
CA GLU A 120 10.42 -13.61 -0.48
C GLU A 120 11.39 -12.76 0.33
N THR A 121 11.72 -11.58 -0.20
CA THR A 121 12.69 -10.68 0.44
C THR A 121 12.16 -10.12 1.76
N CYS A 122 10.89 -9.69 1.81
CA CYS A 122 10.28 -9.17 3.03
C CYS A 122 10.09 -10.26 4.09
N MET A 123 9.70 -11.48 3.71
CA MET A 123 9.55 -12.60 4.65
C MET A 123 10.88 -13.00 5.29
N GLN A 124 11.98 -12.93 4.54
CA GLN A 124 13.32 -13.21 5.05
C GLN A 124 13.84 -12.11 5.97
N LEU A 125 13.65 -10.85 5.59
CA LEU A 125 14.21 -9.71 6.33
C LEU A 125 13.36 -9.27 7.52
N PHE A 126 12.05 -9.50 7.45
CA PHE A 126 11.07 -8.98 8.42
C PHE A 126 10.11 -10.08 8.90
N PRO A 127 10.61 -11.16 9.53
CA PRO A 127 9.81 -12.32 9.92
C PRO A 127 8.68 -12.00 10.91
N ASP A 128 8.82 -10.93 11.69
CA ASP A 128 7.83 -10.53 12.70
C ASP A 128 6.83 -9.48 12.21
N LYS A 129 7.04 -8.90 11.03
CA LYS A 129 6.18 -7.84 10.50
C LYS A 129 5.04 -8.45 9.68
N PRO A 130 3.78 -8.07 9.94
CA PRO A 130 2.67 -8.46 9.08
C PRO A 130 2.91 -8.00 7.63
N LEU A 131 2.95 -8.97 6.73
CA LEU A 131 3.08 -8.76 5.29
C LEU A 131 1.76 -9.12 4.64
N ILE A 132 1.05 -8.11 4.14
CA ILE A 132 -0.27 -8.26 3.53
C ILE A 132 -0.09 -8.26 2.02
N THR A 133 -0.64 -9.28 1.35
CA THR A 133 -0.70 -9.35 -0.11
C THR A 133 -2.10 -9.69 -0.55
N ALA A 134 -2.44 -9.29 -1.77
CA ALA A 134 -3.69 -9.65 -2.39
C ALA A 134 -3.47 -10.55 -3.60
N SER A 135 -4.25 -11.61 -3.75
CA SER A 135 -4.21 -12.50 -4.91
C SER A 135 -5.63 -12.83 -5.34
N GLY A 136 -5.98 -12.73 -6.61
CA GLY A 136 -7.38 -12.99 -6.99
C GLY A 136 -8.34 -12.02 -6.31
N LEU A 137 -8.23 -10.73 -6.60
CA LEU A 137 -9.27 -9.77 -6.22
C LEU A 137 -10.17 -9.59 -7.44
N ALA A 138 -11.06 -10.58 -7.58
CA ALA A 138 -12.03 -10.87 -8.63
C ALA A 138 -12.37 -9.71 -9.58
N GLY A 139 -12.42 -10.03 -10.88
CA GLY A 139 -12.99 -9.17 -11.92
C GLY A 139 -14.49 -8.91 -11.73
N TYR A 140 -15.35 -9.43 -12.60
CA TYR A 140 -16.79 -9.21 -12.47
C TYR A 140 -17.44 -10.29 -11.58
N GLY A 141 -17.85 -9.91 -10.36
CA GLY A 141 -18.58 -10.78 -9.43
C GLY A 141 -17.68 -11.52 -8.43
N GLY A 142 -18.22 -12.54 -7.75
CA GLY A 142 -17.43 -13.44 -6.90
C GLY A 142 -16.93 -12.87 -5.57
N SER A 143 -17.32 -11.65 -5.17
CA SER A 143 -16.80 -11.00 -3.96
C SER A 143 -17.02 -11.79 -2.65
N CYS A 144 -18.02 -12.67 -2.62
CA CYS A 144 -18.27 -13.58 -1.49
C CYS A 144 -17.22 -14.69 -1.35
N ALA A 145 -16.41 -14.95 -2.38
CA ALA A 145 -15.33 -15.93 -2.35
C ALA A 145 -14.05 -15.36 -1.72
N ILE A 146 -13.96 -14.03 -1.53
CA ILE A 146 -12.79 -13.40 -0.93
C ILE A 146 -12.63 -13.89 0.50
N GLN A 147 -11.46 -14.45 0.78
CA GLN A 147 -11.06 -14.99 2.07
C GLN A 147 -9.75 -14.35 2.52
N VAL A 148 -9.55 -14.36 3.83
CA VAL A 148 -8.27 -14.00 4.45
C VAL A 148 -7.61 -15.29 4.91
N ARG A 149 -6.43 -15.59 4.39
CA ARG A 149 -5.60 -16.73 4.79
C ARG A 149 -4.31 -16.19 5.41
N ALA A 150 -3.89 -16.76 6.53
CA ALA A 150 -2.65 -16.36 7.19
C ALA A 150 -1.70 -17.55 7.28
N SER A 151 -0.43 -17.32 6.98
CA SER A 151 0.67 -18.29 7.13
C SER A 151 1.87 -17.57 7.77
N GLY A 152 2.04 -17.76 9.08
CA GLY A 152 3.01 -16.98 9.85
C GLY A 152 2.65 -15.49 9.84
N ASN A 153 3.59 -14.65 9.42
CA ASN A 153 3.40 -13.20 9.27
C ASN A 153 2.82 -12.79 7.89
N LEU A 154 2.69 -13.72 6.95
CA LEU A 154 2.09 -13.47 5.64
C LEU A 154 0.57 -13.59 5.71
N ILE A 155 -0.13 -12.54 5.30
CA ILE A 155 -1.59 -12.46 5.20
C ILE A 155 -1.96 -12.30 3.73
N ILE A 156 -2.70 -13.27 3.21
CA ILE A 156 -3.15 -13.31 1.82
C ILE A 156 -4.65 -13.03 1.80
N ILE A 157 -5.05 -12.02 1.03
CA ILE A 157 -6.45 -11.63 0.84
C ILE A 157 -6.84 -11.92 -0.61
N GLY A 158 -7.82 -12.79 -0.83
CA GLY A 158 -8.07 -13.29 -2.18
C GLY A 158 -9.21 -14.26 -2.33
N ASP A 159 -9.67 -14.46 -3.57
CA ASP A 159 -10.66 -15.46 -3.95
C ASP A 159 -10.05 -16.81 -4.43
N GLU A 160 -8.73 -16.90 -4.50
CA GLU A 160 -7.95 -18.11 -4.83
C GLU A 160 -7.29 -18.74 -3.59
#